data_AF-A0A8T3NXD5-F1
#
_entry.id   AF-A0A8T3NXD5-F1
#
_cell.length_a   1.000
_cell.length_b   1.000
_cell.length_c   1.000
_cell.angle_alpha   90.00
_cell.angle_beta   90.00
_cell.angle_gamma   90.00
#
_symmetry.space_group_name_H-M   'P 1'
#
loop_
_entity.id
_entity.type
_entity.pdbx_description
1 polymer ?
#
loop_
_entity_poly.entity_id
_entity_poly.type
_entity_poly.pdbx_seq_one_letter_code
_entity_poly.pdbx_strand_id
1 'polypeptide(L)'
;MWNMVTDWLNAESGEGEPHLSNYERMRVEIRPADVVLVEGRTRISNSIKNITLSSWTHAALYIGRLRDIEDYDLREYLAYHYAGDAAEPLVIEALLGEGTVVTPLRYYQNYHLRICRPKGLSRTDAELVIRHCIGCISLDYDVRQLLDLARFLFPYGLLPRRWRSSLFAHNTGLPTRTVCSTMIGEAFQSVRFPILPLAREPVGKHGSLRDRNAKLFTPRDFDYSPYFEIIKYPMYDFDELAVYRQLPWALEELIERSPDELSGTVDPSTGAPADRDRAGGLMAKTVASGITG
;
A
#
# COMPACT_ATOMS: atom_id res chain seq x y z
N MET A 1 -9.21 -11.16 -22.00
CA MET A 1 -10.13 -11.07 -20.85
C MET A 1 -9.37 -10.91 -19.54
N TRP A 2 -8.36 -11.73 -19.25
CA TRP A 2 -7.56 -11.64 -18.02
C TRP A 2 -6.76 -10.34 -17.88
N ASN A 3 -6.05 -9.90 -18.92
CA ASN A 3 -5.30 -8.64 -18.89
C ASN A 3 -6.21 -7.45 -18.53
N MET A 4 -7.41 -7.39 -19.10
CA MET A 4 -8.39 -6.33 -18.80
C MET A 4 -8.83 -6.30 -17.33
N VAL A 5 -8.88 -7.44 -16.65
CA VAL A 5 -9.20 -7.52 -15.21
C VAL A 5 -8.01 -7.07 -14.39
N THR A 6 -6.80 -7.52 -14.73
CA THR A 6 -5.55 -7.10 -14.07
C THR A 6 -5.33 -5.59 -14.21
N ASP A 7 -5.46 -5.05 -15.42
CA ASP A 7 -5.33 -3.62 -15.71
C ASP A 7 -6.35 -2.79 -14.93
N TRP A 8 -7.58 -3.28 -14.84
CA TRP A 8 -8.63 -2.64 -14.05
C TRP A 8 -8.33 -2.66 -12.55
N LEU A 9 -7.78 -3.76 -12.02
CA LEU A 9 -7.41 -3.90 -10.60
C LEU A 9 -6.22 -3.02 -10.24
N ASN A 10 -5.24 -2.92 -11.15
CA ASN A 10 -4.03 -2.13 -10.99
C ASN A 10 -4.24 -0.64 -11.28
N ALA A 11 -5.40 -0.25 -11.83
CA ALA A 11 -5.73 1.17 -12.02
C ALA A 11 -5.74 1.92 -10.68
N GLU A 12 -5.02 3.04 -10.63
CA GLU A 12 -5.02 3.93 -9.47
C GLU A 12 -6.40 4.60 -9.30
N SER A 13 -6.86 4.69 -8.05
CA SER A 13 -8.13 5.31 -7.70
C SER A 13 -7.88 6.68 -7.07
N GLY A 14 -8.14 7.76 -7.84
CA GLY A 14 -8.19 9.14 -7.34
C GLY A 14 -6.89 9.94 -7.46
N GLU A 15 -7.00 11.27 -7.30
CA GLU A 15 -5.85 12.19 -7.21
C GLU A 15 -5.07 11.91 -5.92
N GLY A 16 -3.75 11.76 -6.04
CA GLY A 16 -2.89 11.27 -4.97
C GLY A 16 -2.86 12.22 -3.77
N GLU A 17 -3.35 11.76 -2.62
CA GLU A 17 -3.09 12.44 -1.36
C GLU A 17 -1.56 12.62 -1.16
N PRO A 18 -1.13 13.76 -0.57
CA PRO A 18 0.27 14.01 -0.30
C PRO A 18 0.87 12.87 0.52
N HIS A 19 1.97 12.30 0.03
CA HIS A 19 2.64 11.20 0.71
C HIS A 19 3.31 11.71 1.98
N LEU A 20 3.10 11.03 3.10
CA LEU A 20 3.63 11.49 4.40
C LEU A 20 5.10 11.11 4.62
N SER A 21 5.78 10.51 3.63
CA SER A 21 7.14 9.97 3.75
C SER A 21 8.16 10.65 2.85
N ASN A 22 9.30 11.04 3.40
CA ASN A 22 10.44 11.58 2.66
C ASN A 22 11.26 10.43 2.03
N TYR A 23 11.05 10.20 0.74
CA TYR A 23 11.73 9.15 -0.03
C TYR A 23 13.25 9.30 -0.03
N GLU A 24 13.77 10.52 -0.21
CA GLU A 24 15.21 10.76 -0.33
C GLU A 24 15.96 10.36 0.94
N ARG A 25 15.42 10.69 2.13
CA ARG A 25 16.01 10.24 3.40
C ARG A 25 15.88 8.73 3.58
N MET A 26 14.71 8.17 3.25
CA MET A 26 14.49 6.72 3.34
C MET A 26 15.47 5.94 2.46
N ARG A 27 15.71 6.39 1.23
CA ARG A 27 16.64 5.79 0.27
C ARG A 27 18.08 5.74 0.80
N VAL A 28 18.46 6.70 1.63
CA VAL A 28 19.81 6.76 2.22
C VAL A 28 19.95 5.83 3.43
N GLU A 29 18.90 5.69 4.26
CA GLU A 29 18.96 4.86 5.47
C GLU A 29 18.72 3.36 5.22
N ILE A 30 17.97 3.02 4.18
CA ILE A 30 17.53 1.64 3.94
C ILE A 30 18.71 0.67 3.82
N ARG A 31 18.58 -0.52 4.42
CA ARG A 31 19.62 -1.55 4.50
C ARG A 31 19.15 -2.86 3.90
N PRO A 32 20.06 -3.67 3.31
CA PRO A 32 19.70 -4.98 2.78
C PRO A 32 18.91 -5.83 3.79
N ALA A 33 17.89 -6.53 3.30
CA ALA A 33 16.89 -7.27 4.07
C ALA A 33 15.87 -6.44 4.88
N ASP A 34 15.90 -5.11 4.78
CA ASP A 34 14.76 -4.29 5.21
C ASP A 34 13.52 -4.63 4.37
N VAL A 35 12.36 -4.74 5.01
CA VAL A 35 11.06 -4.85 4.33
C VAL A 35 10.48 -3.45 4.18
N VAL A 36 10.15 -3.06 2.96
CA VAL A 36 9.49 -1.80 2.63
C VAL A 36 8.00 -2.03 2.54
N LEU A 37 7.23 -1.40 3.41
CA LEU A 37 5.78 -1.39 3.32
C LEU A 37 5.31 -0.20 2.50
N VAL A 38 4.36 -0.47 1.61
CA VAL A 38 3.83 0.52 0.67
C VAL A 38 2.32 0.66 0.87
N GLU A 39 1.88 1.90 1.03
CA GLU A 39 0.47 2.24 0.90
C GLU A 39 0.10 2.43 -0.58
N GLY A 40 -0.25 1.34 -1.24
CA GLY A 40 -0.75 1.37 -2.62
C GLY A 40 -2.06 2.15 -2.78
N ARG A 41 -2.27 2.64 -4.01
CA ARG A 41 -3.40 3.49 -4.42
C ARG A 41 -4.29 2.85 -5.49
N THR A 42 -4.06 1.57 -5.79
CA THR A 42 -4.84 0.83 -6.79
C THR A 42 -6.20 0.40 -6.25
N ARG A 43 -7.13 0.01 -7.13
CA ARG A 43 -8.43 -0.56 -6.68
C ARG A 43 -8.23 -1.78 -5.79
N ILE A 44 -7.25 -2.62 -6.12
CA ILE A 44 -6.93 -3.79 -5.31
C ILE A 44 -6.32 -3.38 -3.96
N SER A 45 -5.49 -2.35 -3.92
CA SER A 45 -4.97 -1.78 -2.67
C SER A 45 -6.11 -1.41 -1.72
N ASN A 46 -7.15 -0.70 -2.17
CA ASN A 46 -8.28 -0.34 -1.31
C ASN A 46 -8.99 -1.55 -0.69
N SER A 47 -9.11 -2.66 -1.42
CA SER A 47 -9.67 -3.87 -0.85
C SER A 47 -8.74 -4.54 0.14
N ILE A 48 -7.44 -4.58 -0.13
CA ILE A 48 -6.46 -5.07 0.84
C ILE A 48 -6.55 -4.24 2.12
N LYS A 49 -6.69 -2.91 2.03
CA LYS A 49 -6.85 -2.05 3.22
C LYS A 49 -8.05 -2.45 4.06
N ASN A 50 -9.20 -2.64 3.42
CA ASN A 50 -10.45 -3.02 4.08
C ASN A 50 -10.39 -4.41 4.71
N ILE A 51 -9.79 -5.39 4.03
CA ILE A 51 -9.74 -6.78 4.51
C ILE A 51 -8.71 -6.93 5.64
N THR A 52 -7.54 -6.30 5.51
CA THR A 52 -6.45 -6.39 6.52
C THR A 52 -6.61 -5.40 7.67
N LEU A 53 -7.56 -4.47 7.55
CA LEU A 53 -7.74 -3.33 8.46
C LEU A 53 -6.41 -2.59 8.68
N SER A 54 -5.70 -2.33 7.59
CA SER A 54 -4.37 -1.70 7.56
C SER A 54 -4.23 -0.75 6.37
N SER A 55 -3.42 0.29 6.47
CA SER A 55 -3.04 1.10 5.32
C SER A 55 -2.04 0.39 4.41
N TRP A 56 -1.28 -0.57 4.94
CA TRP A 56 -0.25 -1.31 4.21
C TRP A 56 -0.87 -2.34 3.28
N THR A 57 -0.67 -2.15 1.98
CA THR A 57 -1.28 -3.02 0.96
C THR A 57 -0.26 -3.85 0.20
N HIS A 58 1.00 -3.46 0.27
CA HIS A 58 2.09 -4.15 -0.41
C HIS A 58 3.35 -4.13 0.46
N ALA A 59 4.20 -5.14 0.23
CA ALA A 59 5.47 -5.29 0.91
C ALA A 59 6.54 -5.71 -0.12
N ALA A 60 7.70 -5.10 -0.07
CA ALA A 60 8.84 -5.43 -0.92
C ALA A 60 10.08 -5.65 -0.06
N LEU A 61 10.97 -6.57 -0.44
CA LEU A 61 12.24 -6.75 0.25
C LEU A 61 13.31 -5.91 -0.44
N TYR A 62 14.00 -5.06 0.32
CA TYR A 62 15.15 -4.34 -0.21
C TYR A 62 16.39 -5.23 -0.25
N ILE A 63 17.03 -5.29 -1.41
CA ILE A 63 18.17 -6.20 -1.67
C ILE A 63 19.50 -5.46 -1.88
N GLY A 64 19.50 -4.13 -1.83
CA GLY A 64 20.68 -3.32 -2.16
C GLY A 64 20.73 -2.98 -3.65
N ARG A 65 21.91 -2.57 -4.12
CA ARG A 65 22.21 -2.40 -5.55
C ARG A 65 22.76 -3.69 -6.14
N LEU A 66 22.77 -3.80 -7.46
CA LEU A 66 23.33 -4.97 -8.14
C LEU A 66 24.77 -5.27 -7.71
N ARG A 67 25.59 -4.22 -7.54
CA ARG A 67 26.99 -4.34 -7.07
C ARG A 67 27.15 -4.76 -5.62
N ASP A 68 26.10 -4.62 -4.81
CA ASP A 68 26.13 -4.95 -3.38
C ASP A 68 25.88 -6.46 -3.15
N ILE A 69 25.40 -7.20 -4.17
CA ILE A 69 25.21 -8.65 -4.12
C ILE A 69 26.56 -9.34 -4.26
N GLU A 70 27.11 -9.95 -3.21
CA GLU A 70 28.46 -10.54 -3.21
C GLU A 70 28.56 -11.81 -4.08
N ASP A 71 27.51 -12.62 -4.11
CA ASP A 71 27.43 -13.86 -4.86
C ASP A 71 27.36 -13.58 -6.38
N TYR A 72 28.38 -14.05 -7.11
CA TYR A 72 28.52 -13.77 -8.54
C TYR A 72 27.37 -14.35 -9.37
N ASP A 73 27.01 -15.62 -9.14
CA ASP A 73 25.96 -16.30 -9.90
C ASP A 73 24.60 -15.64 -9.64
N LEU A 74 24.36 -15.29 -8.37
CA LEU A 74 23.14 -14.60 -7.97
C LEU A 74 23.04 -13.19 -8.57
N ARG A 75 24.18 -12.48 -8.64
CA ARG A 75 24.27 -11.16 -9.27
C ARG A 75 24.03 -11.25 -10.78
N GLU A 76 24.60 -12.24 -11.45
CA GLU A 76 24.40 -12.45 -12.90
C GLU A 76 22.94 -12.79 -13.20
N TYR A 77 22.34 -13.67 -12.38
CA TYR A 77 20.92 -14.00 -12.48
C TYR A 77 20.04 -12.75 -12.26
N LEU A 78 20.33 -11.94 -11.25
CA LEU A 78 19.61 -10.69 -11.01
C LEU A 78 19.78 -9.70 -12.17
N ALA A 79 20.99 -9.59 -12.72
CA ALA A 79 21.28 -8.72 -13.87
C ALA A 79 20.54 -9.16 -15.14
N TYR A 80 20.38 -10.47 -15.35
CA TYR A 80 19.59 -11.01 -16.46
C TYR A 80 18.11 -10.61 -16.36
N HIS A 81 17.56 -10.57 -15.14
CA HIS A 81 16.18 -10.19 -14.89
C HIS A 81 15.95 -8.68 -14.69
N TYR A 82 17.02 -7.87 -14.60
CA TYR A 82 16.93 -6.43 -14.38
C TYR A 82 17.60 -5.63 -15.50
N ALA A 83 16.79 -4.97 -16.34
CA ALA A 83 17.26 -4.18 -17.48
C ALA A 83 17.59 -2.70 -17.15
N GLY A 84 17.57 -2.29 -15.88
CA GLY A 84 17.81 -0.90 -15.45
C GLY A 84 19.26 -0.59 -15.10
N ASP A 85 19.51 0.56 -14.46
CA ASP A 85 20.86 0.96 -14.04
C ASP A 85 21.30 0.17 -12.79
N ALA A 86 22.47 -0.47 -12.88
CA ALA A 86 23.08 -1.27 -11.82
C ALA A 86 23.37 -0.47 -10.53
N ALA A 87 23.44 0.86 -10.60
CA ALA A 87 23.64 1.73 -9.43
C ALA A 87 22.36 1.98 -8.63
N GLU A 88 21.20 1.57 -9.16
CA GLU A 88 19.91 1.86 -8.55
C GLU A 88 19.65 0.95 -7.35
N PRO A 89 19.06 1.47 -6.26
CA PRO A 89 18.61 0.63 -5.16
C PRO A 89 17.44 -0.25 -5.62
N LEU A 90 17.53 -1.56 -5.39
CA LEU A 90 16.57 -2.54 -5.90
C LEU A 90 15.74 -3.17 -4.77
N VAL A 91 14.52 -3.55 -5.12
CA VAL A 91 13.63 -4.37 -4.30
C VAL A 91 13.17 -5.60 -5.06
N ILE A 92 12.81 -6.65 -4.31
CA ILE A 92 12.13 -7.83 -4.83
C ILE A 92 10.73 -7.88 -4.26
N GLU A 93 9.78 -8.14 -5.14
CA GLU A 93 8.37 -8.12 -4.80
C GLU A 93 7.56 -9.03 -5.70
N ALA A 94 6.41 -9.45 -5.19
CA ALA A 94 5.42 -10.17 -5.98
C ALA A 94 4.34 -9.19 -6.43
N LEU A 95 4.29 -8.92 -7.73
CA LEU A 95 3.29 -8.05 -8.36
C LEU A 95 2.18 -8.87 -9.01
N LEU A 96 0.98 -8.31 -8.97
CA LEU A 96 -0.19 -8.96 -9.54
C LEU A 96 -0.12 -8.93 -11.07
N GLY A 97 -0.14 -10.12 -11.68
CA GLY A 97 -0.09 -10.29 -13.14
C GLY A 97 1.31 -10.40 -13.71
N GLU A 98 2.34 -10.07 -12.92
CA GLU A 98 3.75 -10.11 -13.34
C GLU A 98 4.55 -11.19 -12.58
N GLY A 99 4.04 -11.67 -11.43
CA GLY A 99 4.75 -12.66 -10.61
C GLY A 99 5.80 -12.00 -9.72
N THR A 100 6.85 -12.75 -9.37
CA THR A 100 7.98 -12.20 -8.60
C THR A 100 8.97 -11.52 -9.53
N VAL A 101 9.19 -10.23 -9.29
CA VAL A 101 10.00 -9.34 -10.12
C VAL A 101 11.01 -8.59 -9.26
N VAL A 102 12.04 -8.07 -9.93
CA VAL A 102 12.98 -7.09 -9.38
C VAL A 102 12.65 -5.72 -9.96
N THR A 103 12.47 -4.74 -9.09
CA THR A 103 12.14 -3.37 -9.49
C THR A 103 13.05 -2.38 -8.76
N PRO A 104 13.28 -1.18 -9.33
CA PRO A 104 14.00 -0.16 -8.61
C PRO A 104 13.10 0.51 -7.57
N LEU A 105 13.66 0.76 -6.39
CA LEU A 105 12.98 1.38 -5.24
C LEU A 105 12.31 2.73 -5.59
N ARG A 106 12.81 3.43 -6.63
CA ARG A 106 12.25 4.71 -7.10
C ARG A 106 10.81 4.63 -7.60
N TYR A 107 10.32 3.45 -7.98
CA TYR A 107 8.90 3.28 -8.35
C TYR A 107 7.98 3.71 -7.20
N TYR A 108 8.47 3.64 -5.97
CA TYR A 108 7.73 4.03 -4.78
C TYR A 108 7.99 5.45 -4.28
N GLN A 109 8.71 6.29 -5.02
CA GLN A 109 9.13 7.63 -4.56
C GLN A 109 7.98 8.55 -4.14
N ASN A 110 6.79 8.38 -4.73
CA ASN A 110 5.61 9.20 -4.47
C ASN A 110 4.58 8.50 -3.58
N TYR A 111 4.91 7.37 -2.98
CA TYR A 111 4.01 6.59 -2.11
C TYR A 111 4.29 6.86 -0.64
N HIS A 112 3.32 6.55 0.22
CA HIS A 112 3.59 6.50 1.66
C HIS A 112 4.31 5.20 2.00
N LEU A 113 5.51 5.35 2.58
CA LEU A 113 6.45 4.26 2.84
C LEU A 113 6.80 4.11 4.31
N ARG A 114 7.15 2.88 4.68
CA ARG A 114 7.69 2.53 6.00
C ARG A 114 8.75 1.44 5.85
N ILE A 115 9.85 1.60 6.57
CA ILE A 115 10.88 0.56 6.67
C ILE A 115 10.57 -0.29 7.91
N CYS A 116 10.49 -1.60 7.71
CA CYS A 116 10.49 -2.62 8.74
C CYS A 116 11.85 -3.32 8.71
N ARG A 117 12.70 -2.99 9.69
CA ARG A 117 14.07 -3.52 9.80
C ARG A 117 14.12 -4.74 10.73
N PRO A 118 14.56 -5.92 10.28
CA PRO A 118 14.59 -7.12 11.13
C PRO A 118 15.66 -7.00 12.22
N LYS A 119 15.24 -6.79 13.48
CA LYS A 119 16.14 -6.50 14.60
C LYS A 119 16.95 -7.73 14.98
N GLY A 120 18.29 -7.58 14.94
CA GLY A 120 19.21 -8.65 15.33
C GLY A 120 19.39 -9.75 14.29
N LEU A 121 18.87 -9.57 13.06
CA LEU A 121 19.20 -10.44 11.95
C LEU A 121 20.70 -10.35 11.66
N SER A 122 21.36 -11.51 11.56
CA SER A 122 22.78 -11.55 11.22
C SER A 122 22.98 -11.15 9.76
N ARG A 123 24.18 -10.65 9.42
CA ARG A 123 24.52 -10.32 8.03
C ARG A 123 24.40 -11.54 7.10
N THR A 124 24.86 -12.71 7.57
CA THR A 124 24.78 -13.95 6.81
C THR A 124 23.33 -14.39 6.59
N ASP A 125 22.46 -14.24 7.59
CA ASP A 125 21.04 -14.56 7.43
C ASP A 125 20.34 -13.55 6.51
N ALA A 126 20.72 -12.27 6.53
CA ALA A 126 20.23 -11.27 5.59
C ALA A 126 20.56 -11.66 4.14
N GLU A 127 21.79 -12.11 3.88
CA GLU A 127 22.20 -12.60 2.56
C GLU A 127 21.41 -13.86 2.14
N LEU A 128 21.11 -14.77 3.08
CA LEU A 128 20.27 -15.95 2.81
C LEU A 128 18.81 -15.58 2.51
N VAL A 129 18.24 -14.61 3.24
CA VAL A 129 16.90 -14.08 2.98
C VAL A 129 16.84 -13.46 1.59
N ILE A 130 17.81 -12.62 1.23
CA ILE A 130 17.91 -12.00 -0.10
C ILE A 130 18.05 -13.06 -1.18
N ARG A 131 18.93 -14.05 -1.00
CA ARG A 131 19.11 -15.18 -1.93
C ARG A 131 17.82 -15.95 -2.13
N HIS A 132 17.06 -16.21 -1.06
CA HIS A 132 15.77 -16.88 -1.15
C HIS A 132 14.80 -16.10 -2.04
N CYS A 133 14.66 -14.79 -1.81
CA CYS A 133 13.78 -13.93 -2.61
C CYS A 133 14.22 -13.82 -4.07
N ILE A 134 15.53 -13.72 -4.34
CA ILE A 134 16.07 -13.75 -5.71
C ILE A 134 15.74 -15.08 -6.39
N GLY A 135 15.88 -16.20 -5.69
CA GLY A 135 15.52 -17.52 -6.20
C GLY A 135 14.03 -17.70 -6.51
N CYS A 136 13.17 -16.80 -6.05
CA CYS A 136 11.74 -16.78 -6.38
C CYS A 136 11.42 -16.00 -7.65
N ILE A 137 12.37 -15.27 -8.26
CA ILE A 137 12.14 -14.52 -9.50
C ILE A 137 11.64 -15.48 -10.59
N SER A 138 10.67 -15.03 -11.39
CA SER A 138 9.99 -15.85 -12.42
C SER A 138 9.07 -16.95 -11.89
N LEU A 139 8.82 -17.04 -10.57
CA LEU A 139 7.71 -17.86 -10.08
C LEU A 139 6.39 -17.19 -10.48
N ASP A 140 5.63 -17.92 -11.29
CA ASP A 140 4.33 -17.47 -11.78
C ASP A 140 3.33 -17.31 -10.63
N TYR A 141 2.48 -16.29 -10.80
CA TYR A 141 1.40 -15.99 -9.89
C TYR A 141 0.28 -17.05 -9.99
N ASP A 142 -0.15 -17.63 -8.87
CA ASP A 142 -1.34 -18.51 -8.86
C ASP A 142 -2.61 -17.66 -9.02
N VAL A 143 -3.14 -17.63 -10.25
CA VAL A 143 -4.40 -16.98 -10.66
C VAL A 143 -5.59 -17.25 -9.71
N ARG A 144 -5.56 -18.35 -8.94
CA ARG A 144 -6.57 -18.65 -7.92
C ARG A 144 -6.59 -17.62 -6.80
N GLN A 145 -5.44 -17.10 -6.40
CA GLN A 145 -5.33 -16.07 -5.36
C GLN A 145 -5.87 -14.72 -5.83
N LEU A 146 -5.69 -14.40 -7.12
CA LEU A 146 -6.31 -13.25 -7.77
C LEU A 146 -7.83 -13.39 -7.81
N LEU A 147 -8.35 -14.57 -8.14
CA LEU A 147 -9.80 -14.85 -8.13
C LEU A 147 -10.42 -14.73 -6.74
N ASP A 148 -9.73 -15.24 -5.72
CA ASP A 148 -10.18 -15.11 -4.34
C ASP A 148 -10.24 -13.65 -3.90
N LEU A 149 -9.24 -12.85 -4.24
CA LEU A 149 -9.21 -11.42 -3.93
C LEU A 149 -10.25 -10.64 -4.73
N ALA A 150 -10.38 -10.88 -6.04
CA ALA A 150 -11.37 -10.27 -6.92
C ALA A 150 -12.82 -10.61 -6.50
N ARG A 151 -13.05 -11.79 -5.92
CA ARG A 151 -14.32 -12.18 -5.31
C ARG A 151 -14.71 -11.28 -4.14
N PHE A 152 -13.75 -10.83 -3.33
CA PHE A 152 -14.01 -9.92 -2.21
C PHE A 152 -14.16 -8.45 -2.66
N LEU A 153 -13.61 -8.10 -3.82
CA LEU A 153 -13.71 -6.78 -4.46
C LEU A 153 -15.09 -6.49 -5.09
N PHE A 154 -15.87 -7.51 -5.41
CA PHE A 154 -17.18 -7.33 -6.01
C PHE A 154 -18.27 -7.08 -4.94
N PRO A 155 -19.16 -6.09 -5.13
CA PRO A 155 -20.27 -5.88 -4.21
C PRO A 155 -21.07 -7.17 -4.09
N TYR A 156 -21.26 -7.63 -2.85
CA TYR A 156 -21.89 -8.92 -2.58
C TYR A 156 -23.25 -9.08 -3.25
N GLY A 157 -23.92 -8.01 -3.70
CA GLY A 157 -25.16 -8.03 -4.47
C GLY A 157 -25.03 -8.52 -5.93
N LEU A 158 -23.92 -8.28 -6.61
CA LEU A 158 -23.72 -8.62 -8.04
C LEU A 158 -23.15 -10.02 -8.28
N LEU A 159 -22.62 -10.68 -7.24
CA LEU A 159 -22.00 -11.99 -7.37
C LEU A 159 -23.06 -13.12 -7.49
N PRO A 160 -22.90 -14.09 -8.40
CA PRO A 160 -23.76 -15.28 -8.45
C PRO A 160 -23.75 -16.04 -7.11
N ARG A 161 -24.90 -16.51 -6.61
CA ARG A 161 -24.99 -17.24 -5.32
C ARG A 161 -24.03 -18.44 -5.23
N ARG A 162 -23.76 -19.11 -6.35
CA ARG A 162 -22.80 -20.21 -6.48
C ARG A 162 -21.33 -19.83 -6.24
N TRP A 163 -20.97 -18.55 -6.39
CA TRP A 163 -19.62 -18.04 -6.11
C TRP A 163 -19.46 -17.56 -4.66
N ARG A 164 -20.59 -17.32 -3.97
CA ARG A 164 -20.61 -16.97 -2.54
C ARG A 164 -20.30 -18.18 -1.64
N SER A 165 -20.43 -19.41 -2.14
CA SER A 165 -20.61 -20.62 -1.32
C SER A 165 -19.39 -21.52 -1.09
N SER A 166 -18.19 -21.21 -1.62
CA SER A 166 -16.98 -21.96 -1.22
C SER A 166 -16.32 -21.43 0.07
N LEU A 167 -16.83 -20.31 0.61
CA LEU A 167 -16.32 -19.65 1.82
C LEU A 167 -16.55 -20.45 3.12
N PHE A 168 -17.41 -21.48 3.10
CA PHE A 168 -17.82 -22.20 4.31
C PHE A 168 -17.58 -23.71 4.28
N ALA A 169 -16.93 -24.23 3.24
CA ALA A 169 -16.50 -25.63 3.22
C ALA A 169 -14.96 -25.66 3.32
N HIS A 170 -14.47 -25.87 4.54
CA HIS A 170 -13.06 -26.02 4.94
C HIS A 170 -12.22 -24.73 5.11
N ASN A 171 -11.80 -24.55 6.37
CA ASN A 171 -10.88 -23.54 6.94
C ASN A 171 -11.49 -22.19 7.36
N THR A 172 -12.01 -22.19 8.58
CA THR A 172 -12.21 -21.03 9.44
C THR A 172 -10.90 -20.28 9.67
N GLY A 173 -10.71 -19.20 8.93
CA GLY A 173 -9.60 -18.26 9.07
C GLY A 173 -9.50 -17.46 7.77
N LEU A 174 -9.80 -16.16 7.83
CA LEU A 174 -9.83 -15.28 6.66
C LEU A 174 -8.52 -15.40 5.86
N PRO A 175 -8.54 -15.89 4.60
CA PRO A 175 -7.32 -16.00 3.80
C PRO A 175 -7.12 -14.70 3.04
N THR A 176 -6.63 -13.68 3.72
CA THR A 176 -6.05 -12.51 3.07
C THR A 176 -4.65 -12.90 2.61
N ARG A 177 -4.57 -13.66 1.51
CA ARG A 177 -3.30 -14.12 0.95
C ARG A 177 -2.68 -12.95 0.19
N THR A 178 -1.76 -12.23 0.82
CA THR A 178 -0.93 -11.25 0.10
C THR A 178 0.35 -11.97 -0.32
N VAL A 179 0.51 -12.15 -1.63
CA VAL A 179 1.59 -12.97 -2.22
C VAL A 179 2.97 -12.42 -1.87
N CYS A 180 3.09 -11.08 -1.91
CA CYS A 180 4.32 -10.40 -1.56
C CYS A 180 4.77 -10.70 -0.13
N SER A 181 3.83 -10.74 0.83
CA SER A 181 4.11 -11.08 2.23
C SER A 181 4.42 -12.57 2.43
N THR A 182 3.88 -13.45 1.57
CA THR A 182 4.15 -14.89 1.64
C THR A 182 5.61 -15.18 1.32
N MET A 183 6.10 -14.69 0.18
CA MET A 183 7.49 -14.89 -0.26
C MET A 183 8.49 -14.35 0.76
N ILE A 184 8.28 -13.12 1.24
CA ILE A 184 9.13 -12.51 2.28
C ILE A 184 9.05 -13.32 3.58
N GLY A 185 7.85 -13.77 3.95
CA GLY A 185 7.63 -14.61 5.13
C GLY A 185 8.38 -15.94 5.09
N GLU A 186 8.34 -16.64 3.95
CA GLU A 186 9.06 -17.89 3.72
C GLU A 186 10.59 -17.67 3.78
N ALA A 187 11.07 -16.56 3.22
CA ALA A 187 12.49 -16.19 3.27
C ALA A 187 12.99 -16.03 4.71
N PHE A 188 12.30 -15.25 5.54
CA PHE A 188 12.67 -15.10 6.96
C PHE A 188 12.54 -16.41 7.76
N GLN A 189 11.53 -17.22 7.46
CA GLN A 189 11.37 -18.53 8.12
C GLN A 189 12.49 -19.51 7.77
N SER A 190 13.07 -19.41 6.57
CA SER A 190 14.18 -20.26 6.14
C SER A 190 15.42 -20.09 7.02
N VAL A 191 15.63 -18.90 7.58
CA VAL A 191 16.69 -18.57 8.54
C VAL A 191 16.21 -18.55 10.00
N ARG A 192 15.00 -19.06 10.27
CA ARG A 192 14.36 -19.06 11.60
C ARG A 192 14.24 -17.69 12.25
N PHE A 193 14.12 -16.63 11.45
CA PHE A 193 13.85 -15.30 11.96
C PHE A 193 12.36 -15.17 12.34
N PRO A 194 12.03 -14.78 13.59
CA PRO A 194 10.65 -14.73 14.06
C PRO A 194 9.92 -13.49 13.54
N ILE A 195 8.90 -13.66 12.68
CA ILE A 195 7.97 -12.57 12.34
C ILE A 195 6.88 -12.47 13.42
N LEU A 196 6.03 -13.48 13.54
CA LEU A 196 5.01 -13.57 14.61
C LEU A 196 4.97 -15.00 15.17
N PRO A 197 6.02 -15.47 15.85
CA PRO A 197 6.10 -16.85 16.31
C PRO A 197 4.95 -17.16 17.28
N LEU A 198 4.45 -18.40 17.21
CA LEU A 198 3.48 -18.91 18.18
C LEU A 198 4.25 -19.59 19.31
N ALA A 199 4.08 -19.07 20.53
CA ALA A 199 4.55 -19.77 21.71
C ALA A 199 3.75 -21.07 21.87
N ARG A 200 4.46 -22.19 22.02
CA ARG A 200 3.85 -23.44 22.47
C ARG A 200 3.95 -23.51 23.98
N GLU A 201 2.95 -24.13 24.58
CA GLU A 201 3.02 -24.51 25.99
C GLU A 201 4.30 -25.33 26.23
N PRO A 202 5.04 -25.02 27.31
CA PRO A 202 6.31 -25.68 27.57
C PRO A 202 6.08 -27.17 27.85
N VAL A 203 6.78 -28.03 27.12
CA VAL A 203 6.93 -29.44 27.48
C VAL A 203 8.16 -29.52 28.38
N GLY A 204 7.96 -29.49 29.70
CA GLY A 204 9.05 -29.44 30.69
C GLY A 204 9.54 -28.02 30.99
N LYS A 205 10.86 -27.81 31.08
CA LYS A 205 11.47 -26.52 31.48
C LYS A 205 11.72 -25.52 30.34
N HIS A 206 11.45 -25.89 29.09
CA HIS A 206 11.76 -25.06 27.92
C HIS A 206 10.49 -24.77 27.12
N GLY A 207 10.19 -23.50 26.91
CA GLY A 207 9.20 -23.09 25.90
C GLY A 207 9.75 -23.36 24.50
N SER A 208 8.86 -23.67 23.55
CA SER A 208 9.24 -23.77 22.13
C SER A 208 8.44 -22.78 21.30
N LEU A 209 9.07 -22.24 20.26
CA LEU A 209 8.42 -21.38 19.28
C LEU A 209 8.08 -22.19 18.03
N ARG A 210 6.94 -21.88 17.42
CA ARG A 210 6.54 -22.43 16.13
C ARG A 210 6.28 -21.31 15.15
N ASP A 211 6.78 -21.48 13.93
CA ASP A 211 6.48 -20.60 12.81
C ASP A 211 4.98 -20.61 12.48
N ARG A 212 4.45 -19.44 12.14
CA ARG A 212 3.12 -19.31 11.51
C ARG A 212 3.19 -19.77 10.07
N ASN A 213 2.05 -20.09 9.49
CA ASN A 213 1.98 -20.35 8.05
C ASN A 213 2.24 -19.05 7.29
N ALA A 214 3.33 -18.98 6.52
CA ALA A 214 3.73 -17.78 5.79
C ALA A 214 2.66 -17.29 4.80
N LYS A 215 1.82 -18.19 4.27
CA LYS A 215 0.70 -17.88 3.37
C LYS A 215 -0.42 -17.05 3.99
N LEU A 216 -0.39 -16.87 5.32
CA LEU A 216 -1.35 -16.06 6.06
C LEU A 216 -0.77 -14.70 6.46
N PHE A 217 0.50 -14.42 6.13
CA PHE A 217 1.06 -13.11 6.37
C PHE A 217 0.47 -12.08 5.41
N THR A 218 0.30 -10.90 5.95
CA THR A 218 -0.11 -9.67 5.29
C THR A 218 0.98 -8.62 5.51
N PRO A 219 1.02 -7.53 4.73
CA PRO A 219 2.03 -6.48 4.91
C PRO A 219 2.04 -5.91 6.35
N ARG A 220 0.87 -5.85 6.98
CA ARG A 220 0.69 -5.42 8.37
C ARG A 220 1.48 -6.26 9.38
N ASP A 221 1.72 -7.54 9.12
CA ASP A 221 2.38 -8.42 10.09
C ASP A 221 3.84 -8.03 10.33
N PHE A 222 4.52 -7.46 9.32
CA PHE A 222 5.87 -6.90 9.49
C PHE A 222 5.87 -5.61 10.31
N ASP A 223 4.83 -4.78 10.18
CA ASP A 223 4.63 -3.56 11.00
C ASP A 223 4.28 -3.91 12.45
N TYR A 224 3.49 -4.97 12.65
CA TYR A 224 2.99 -5.39 13.96
C TYR A 224 4.00 -6.23 14.75
N SER A 225 4.92 -6.90 14.07
CA SER A 225 5.90 -7.77 14.70
C SER A 225 6.82 -7.01 15.68
N PRO A 226 7.05 -7.53 16.90
CA PRO A 226 7.99 -6.92 17.85
C PRO A 226 9.46 -7.15 17.47
N TYR A 227 9.72 -7.98 16.46
CA TYR A 227 11.06 -8.32 15.99
C TYR A 227 11.52 -7.41 14.84
N PHE A 228 10.65 -6.51 14.36
CA PHE A 228 11.01 -5.48 13.40
C PHE A 228 11.07 -4.12 14.08
N GLU A 229 12.13 -3.35 13.78
CA GLU A 229 12.21 -1.93 14.07
C GLU A 229 11.46 -1.15 12.98
N ILE A 230 10.57 -0.26 13.40
CA ILE A 230 9.74 0.53 12.50
C ILE A 230 10.33 1.91 12.30
N ILE A 231 10.94 2.14 11.15
CA ILE A 231 11.63 3.39 10.81
C ILE A 231 10.73 4.23 9.91
N LYS A 232 10.53 5.49 10.29
CA LYS A 232 9.69 6.46 9.60
C LYS A 232 10.52 7.68 9.24
N TYR A 233 10.38 8.15 8.01
CA TYR A 233 10.92 9.43 7.56
C TYR A 233 9.76 10.33 7.19
N PRO A 234 9.22 11.14 8.11
CA PRO A 234 8.12 12.04 7.78
C PRO A 234 8.54 13.04 6.70
N MET A 235 7.58 13.48 5.87
CA MET A 235 7.81 14.50 4.85
C MET A 235 8.42 15.77 5.44
N TYR A 236 7.90 16.18 6.60
CA TYR A 236 8.42 17.29 7.39
C TYR A 236 9.20 16.75 8.57
N ASP A 237 10.45 17.20 8.68
CA ASP A 237 11.32 16.81 9.76
C ASP A 237 11.21 17.78 10.94
N PHE A 238 11.05 17.22 12.15
CA PHE A 238 10.99 17.97 13.41
C PHE A 238 11.99 17.39 14.42
N ASP A 239 13.13 16.90 13.95
CA ASP A 239 14.17 16.24 14.75
C ASP A 239 14.78 17.16 15.84
N GLU A 240 14.62 18.49 15.76
CA GLU A 240 15.03 19.39 16.86
C GLU A 240 13.94 19.55 17.94
N LEU A 241 14.39 19.68 19.20
CA LEU A 241 13.52 19.72 20.35
C LEU A 241 12.51 20.89 20.26
N ALA A 242 11.22 20.54 20.27
CA ALA A 242 10.09 21.47 20.27
C ALA A 242 9.87 22.30 18.98
N VAL A 243 10.46 21.92 17.83
CA VAL A 243 10.18 22.60 16.53
C VAL A 243 8.69 22.61 16.18
N TYR A 244 7.93 21.60 16.59
CA TYR A 244 6.47 21.55 16.39
C TYR A 244 5.73 22.77 16.98
N ARG A 245 6.33 23.48 17.94
CA ARG A 245 5.77 24.72 18.52
C ARG A 245 5.94 25.94 17.63
N GLN A 246 6.87 25.89 16.69
CA GLN A 246 7.15 26.96 15.73
C GLN A 246 6.43 26.73 14.40
N LEU A 247 5.68 25.63 14.29
CA LEU A 247 4.87 25.36 13.11
C LEU A 247 3.85 26.49 12.93
N PRO A 248 3.69 27.03 11.71
CA PRO A 248 2.71 28.05 11.41
C PRO A 248 1.34 27.40 11.34
N TRP A 249 0.82 26.98 12.49
CA TRP A 249 -0.58 26.65 12.64
C TRP A 249 -1.34 27.90 12.22
N ALA A 250 -2.19 27.79 11.19
CA ALA A 250 -3.06 28.87 10.77
C ALA A 250 -4.09 29.15 11.88
N LEU A 251 -3.66 29.82 12.94
CA LEU A 251 -4.51 30.25 14.04
C LEU A 251 -5.23 31.56 13.67
N GLU A 252 -4.67 32.34 12.75
CA GLU A 252 -5.22 33.64 12.34
C GLU A 252 -6.34 33.57 11.28
N GLU A 253 -6.37 32.60 10.36
CA GLU A 253 -7.37 32.62 9.26
C GLU A 253 -8.72 31.96 9.59
N LEU A 254 -8.80 31.16 10.66
CA LEU A 254 -10.07 30.54 11.10
C LEU A 254 -10.87 31.40 12.08
N ILE A 255 -10.28 32.46 12.63
CA ILE A 255 -10.96 33.39 13.55
C ILE A 255 -11.59 34.57 12.79
N GLU A 256 -11.18 34.87 11.56
CA GLU A 256 -11.77 35.95 10.74
C GLU A 256 -13.06 35.57 10.02
N ARG A 257 -13.46 34.29 9.99
CA ARG A 257 -14.84 33.93 9.66
C ARG A 257 -15.67 34.05 10.92
N SER A 258 -16.45 35.13 11.01
CA SER A 258 -17.34 35.36 12.14
C SER A 258 -18.24 34.13 12.38
N PRO A 259 -18.54 33.78 13.64
CA PRO A 259 -19.44 32.67 13.97
C PRO A 259 -20.84 32.78 13.34
N ASP A 260 -21.22 33.98 12.90
CA ASP A 260 -22.52 34.29 12.31
C ASP A 260 -22.72 33.71 10.91
N GLU A 261 -21.65 33.42 10.15
CA GLU A 261 -21.76 32.83 8.81
C GLU A 261 -21.92 31.29 8.79
N LEU A 262 -21.67 30.62 9.92
CA LEU A 262 -21.83 29.16 10.07
C LEU A 262 -23.17 28.75 10.71
N SER A 263 -23.98 29.73 11.13
CA SER A 263 -25.33 29.53 11.66
C SER A 263 -26.37 29.94 10.61
N GLY A 264 -26.52 29.13 9.56
CA GLY A 264 -27.71 29.18 8.71
C GLY A 264 -28.95 28.71 9.49
N THR A 265 -29.47 29.53 10.40
CA THR A 265 -30.83 29.37 10.92
C THR A 265 -31.80 29.77 9.83
N VAL A 266 -32.42 28.79 9.18
CA VAL A 266 -33.66 29.02 8.45
C VAL A 266 -34.70 29.48 9.47
N ASP A 267 -35.08 30.75 9.42
CA ASP A 267 -36.16 31.31 10.23
C ASP A 267 -37.50 30.68 9.79
N PRO A 268 -38.23 29.95 10.67
CA PRO A 268 -39.51 29.36 10.33
C PRO A 268 -40.66 30.38 10.22
N SER A 269 -40.41 31.67 10.47
CA SER A 269 -41.46 32.69 10.61
C SER A 269 -41.61 33.67 9.44
N THR A 270 -40.75 33.62 8.42
CA THR A 270 -41.00 34.38 7.19
C THR A 270 -42.01 33.63 6.32
N GLY A 271 -43.28 33.87 6.62
CA GLY A 271 -44.42 33.39 5.84
C GLY A 271 -44.31 33.79 4.37
N ALA A 272 -44.78 32.89 3.49
CA ALA A 272 -44.96 33.19 2.08
C ALA A 272 -45.87 34.42 1.91
N PRO A 273 -45.52 35.41 1.08
CA PRO A 273 -46.51 36.27 0.46
C PRO A 273 -46.89 35.67 -0.89
N ALA A 274 -48.18 35.42 -1.00
CA ALA A 274 -48.87 35.11 -2.23
C ALA A 274 -49.08 36.38 -3.07
N ASP A 275 -48.93 36.20 -4.38
CA ASP A 275 -49.85 36.63 -5.45
C ASP A 275 -49.84 38.08 -6.00
N ARG A 276 -50.02 38.10 -7.33
CA ARG A 276 -50.61 39.11 -8.23
C ARG A 276 -49.81 40.26 -8.86
N ASP A 277 -49.67 40.08 -10.18
CA ASP A 277 -50.06 41.00 -11.25
C ASP A 277 -49.42 42.40 -11.33
N ARG A 278 -48.60 42.60 -12.38
CA ARG A 278 -49.03 43.48 -13.49
C ARG A 278 -48.26 43.25 -14.78
N ALA A 279 -49.05 43.20 -15.85
CA ALA A 279 -48.75 42.86 -17.22
C ALA A 279 -48.16 44.01 -18.06
N GLY A 280 -47.69 43.63 -19.27
CA GLY A 280 -47.36 44.48 -20.42
C GLY A 280 -45.93 44.24 -20.88
N GLY A 281 -45.60 43.42 -21.89
CA GLY A 281 -46.21 43.31 -23.22
C GLY A 281 -45.45 44.22 -24.19
N LEU A 282 -44.62 43.65 -25.09
CA LEU A 282 -44.63 43.84 -26.56
C LEU A 282 -43.25 43.55 -27.21
N MET A 283 -43.34 42.96 -28.40
CA MET A 283 -42.27 42.51 -29.31
C MET A 283 -41.42 43.60 -29.96
N ALA A 284 -40.19 43.24 -30.38
CA ALA A 284 -39.56 43.57 -31.69
C ALA A 284 -38.25 42.77 -31.85
N LYS A 285 -38.16 41.81 -32.78
CA LYS A 285 -37.62 41.89 -34.16
C LYS A 285 -36.08 42.04 -34.31
N THR A 286 -35.46 40.91 -34.67
CA THR A 286 -34.61 40.64 -35.86
C THR A 286 -33.70 41.73 -36.47
N VAL A 287 -32.41 41.40 -36.69
CA VAL A 287 -31.67 41.27 -37.98
C VAL A 287 -30.17 41.62 -37.85
N ALA A 288 -29.32 40.67 -38.30
CA ALA A 288 -28.02 40.69 -39.04
C ALA A 288 -27.09 41.94 -38.97
N SER A 289 -25.75 41.89 -39.10
CA SER A 289 -24.78 41.13 -39.91
C SER A 289 -23.38 41.59 -39.43
N GLY A 290 -22.22 40.99 -39.73
CA GLY A 290 -21.87 40.19 -40.88
C GLY A 290 -20.47 39.56 -40.75
N ILE A 291 -20.28 38.51 -41.54
CA ILE A 291 -19.01 37.93 -41.94
C ILE A 291 -19.04 37.98 -43.47
N THR A 292 -18.10 38.69 -44.08
CA THR A 292 -17.38 38.41 -45.35
C THR A 292 -16.73 39.70 -45.85
N GLY A 293 -15.43 39.61 -46.19
CA GLY A 293 -14.63 40.68 -46.79
C GLY A 293 -13.37 40.98 -46.01
#